data_AF-A0A1M5GVP9-F1
#
_entry.id   AF-A0A1M5GVP9-F1
#
_cell.length_a   1.000
_cell.length_b   1.000
_cell.length_c   1.000
_cell.angle_alpha   90.00
_cell.angle_beta   90.00
_cell.angle_gamma   90.00
#
_symmetry.space_group_name_H-M   'P 1'
#
loop_
_entity.id
_entity.type
_entity.pdbx_description
1 polymer ?
#
loop_
_entity_poly.entity_id
_entity_poly.type
_entity_poly.pdbx_seq_one_letter_code
_entity_poly.pdbx_strand_id
1 'polypeptide(L)'
;MAKGRNFVFPNPENTKLKDNAVFCSNERIIALYNQANDTDRKRMTDNIKHWFASEAQENGWAGGNYLRDSQTGHSAGCVLFTPSKETNIHITKNTLVLHVDNEDA
;
A
#
# COMPACT_ATOMS: atom_id res chain seq x y z
N MET A 1 -5.40 25.51 -14.79
CA MET A 1 -4.97 24.22 -14.19
C MET A 1 -6.15 23.27 -14.25
N ALA A 2 -6.08 22.19 -15.03
CA ALA A 2 -7.19 21.26 -15.16
C ALA A 2 -7.46 20.63 -13.78
N LYS A 3 -8.61 20.94 -13.19
CA LYS A 3 -9.07 20.41 -11.91
C LYS A 3 -9.48 18.95 -12.14
N GLY A 4 -8.49 18.08 -12.32
CA GLY A 4 -8.69 16.64 -12.43
C GLY A 4 -9.37 16.12 -11.17
N ARG A 5 -10.16 15.04 -11.29
CA ARG A 5 -10.85 14.40 -10.15
C ARG A 5 -9.89 14.26 -8.96
N ASN A 6 -10.35 14.63 -7.77
CA ASN A 6 -9.61 14.39 -6.53
C ASN A 6 -9.23 12.90 -6.47
N PHE A 7 -7.94 12.62 -6.29
CA PHE A 7 -7.47 11.27 -6.08
C PHE A 7 -7.93 10.83 -4.68
N VAL A 8 -8.51 9.63 -4.61
CA VAL A 8 -8.95 9.02 -3.36
C VAL A 8 -7.93 7.96 -2.97
N PHE A 9 -7.45 8.01 -1.72
CA PHE A 9 -6.56 7.00 -1.19
C PHE A 9 -7.29 5.64 -1.20
N PRO A 10 -6.63 4.54 -1.62
CA PRO A 10 -7.29 3.23 -1.67
C PRO A 10 -7.69 2.78 -0.25
N ASN A 11 -8.90 2.23 -0.11
CA ASN A 11 -9.41 1.69 1.15
C ASN A 11 -9.35 0.14 1.10
N PRO A 12 -8.77 -0.53 2.11
CA PRO A 12 -8.66 -1.98 2.16
C PRO A 12 -10.01 -2.71 2.15
N GLU A 13 -11.09 -2.10 2.61
CA GLU A 13 -12.44 -2.70 2.60
C GLU A 13 -13.08 -2.72 1.20
N ASN A 14 -12.63 -1.84 0.30
CA ASN A 14 -13.18 -1.71 -1.05
C ASN A 14 -12.35 -2.45 -2.12
N THR A 15 -11.28 -3.11 -1.71
CA THR A 15 -10.49 -3.92 -2.64
C THR A 15 -11.25 -5.19 -2.94
N LYS A 16 -11.55 -5.44 -4.22
CA LYS A 16 -12.19 -6.68 -4.65
C LYS A 16 -11.37 -7.85 -4.11
N LEU A 17 -11.99 -8.60 -3.21
CA LEU A 17 -11.42 -9.54 -2.23
C LEU A 17 -10.52 -10.66 -2.78
N LYS A 18 -10.31 -10.76 -4.09
CA LYS A 18 -9.65 -11.92 -4.70
C LYS A 18 -8.13 -11.92 -4.51
N ASP A 19 -7.50 -10.75 -4.55
CA ASP A 19 -6.03 -10.68 -4.62
C ASP A 19 -5.37 -10.15 -3.33
N ASN A 20 -6.15 -9.76 -2.31
CA ASN A 20 -5.68 -9.21 -1.01
C ASN A 20 -4.60 -8.11 -1.12
N ALA A 21 -4.51 -7.47 -2.29
CA ALA A 21 -3.46 -6.53 -2.62
C ALA A 21 -3.94 -5.49 -3.65
N VAL A 22 -3.39 -4.28 -3.56
CA VAL A 22 -3.63 -3.19 -4.51
C VAL A 22 -2.33 -2.55 -4.93
N PHE A 23 -2.14 -2.45 -6.25
CA PHE A 23 -1.03 -1.69 -6.81
C PHE A 23 -1.40 -0.22 -6.97
N CYS A 24 -0.55 0.66 -6.46
CA CYS A 24 -0.57 2.10 -6.66
C CYS A 24 0.68 2.54 -7.42
N SER A 25 0.51 3.07 -8.64
CA SER A 25 1.61 3.61 -9.43
C SER A 25 2.22 4.86 -8.77
N ASN A 26 3.48 5.15 -9.10
CA ASN A 26 4.15 6.37 -8.62
C ASN A 26 3.36 7.65 -8.92
N GLU A 27 2.78 7.76 -10.12
CA GLU A 27 2.02 8.93 -10.55
C GLU A 27 0.84 9.18 -9.60
N ARG A 28 0.13 8.12 -9.22
CA ARG A 28 -0.98 8.19 -8.28
C ARG A 28 -0.51 8.61 -6.89
N ILE A 29 0.57 8.01 -6.40
CA ILE A 29 1.12 8.33 -5.06
C ILE A 29 1.56 9.80 -5.00
N ILE A 30 2.23 10.30 -6.04
CA ILE A 30 2.65 11.71 -6.13
C ILE A 30 1.43 12.63 -6.17
N ALA A 31 0.40 12.28 -6.93
CA ALA A 31 -0.83 13.06 -6.99
C ALA A 31 -1.55 13.12 -5.63
N LEU A 32 -1.60 11.99 -4.90
CA LEU A 32 -2.14 11.94 -3.53
C LEU A 32 -1.33 12.82 -2.58
N TYR A 33 0.00 12.74 -2.61
CA TYR A 33 0.87 13.57 -1.78
C TYR A 33 0.67 15.07 -2.06
N ASN A 34 0.66 15.44 -3.34
CA ASN A 34 0.46 16.81 -3.79
C ASN A 34 -0.91 17.35 -3.35
N GLN A 35 -1.96 16.54 -3.43
CA GLN A 35 -3.31 16.91 -2.98
C GLN A 35 -3.38 17.11 -1.46
N ALA A 36 -2.71 16.25 -0.67
CA ALA A 36 -2.73 16.32 0.79
C ALA A 36 -1.88 17.46 1.34
N ASN A 37 -0.79 17.82 0.66
CA ASN A 37 0.21 18.77 1.15
C ASN A 37 0.20 20.11 0.40
N ASP A 38 -0.73 20.31 -0.56
CA ASP A 38 -0.79 21.48 -1.47
C ASP A 38 0.56 21.77 -2.15
N THR A 39 1.14 20.74 -2.78
CA THR A 39 2.44 20.82 -3.46
C THR A 39 2.35 20.38 -4.93
N ASP A 40 3.42 20.62 -5.70
CA ASP A 40 3.52 20.17 -7.11
C ASP A 40 4.78 19.34 -7.38
N ARG A 41 4.97 18.27 -6.60
CA ARG A 41 6.07 17.32 -6.82
C ARG A 41 5.86 16.57 -8.13
N LYS A 42 6.96 16.32 -8.86
CA LYS A 42 6.97 15.56 -10.13
C LYS A 42 7.70 14.23 -10.04
N ARG A 43 8.50 14.03 -8.99
CA ARG A 43 9.36 12.86 -8.83
C ARG A 43 9.07 12.18 -7.50
N MET A 44 9.14 10.85 -7.52
CA MET A 44 9.07 10.04 -6.32
C MET A 44 10.34 10.25 -5.50
N THR A 45 10.20 10.65 -4.24
CA THR A 45 11.30 10.80 -3.28
C THR A 45 11.04 9.92 -2.06
N ASP A 46 12.07 9.68 -1.25
CA ASP A 46 11.90 8.85 -0.05
C ASP A 46 10.95 9.50 0.97
N ASN A 47 10.89 10.83 1.04
CA ASN A 47 9.89 11.54 1.85
C ASN A 47 8.45 11.22 1.42
N ILE A 48 8.17 11.18 0.11
CA ILE A 48 6.85 10.82 -0.40
C ILE A 48 6.54 9.34 -0.09
N LYS A 49 7.54 8.45 -0.20
CA LYS A 49 7.37 7.04 0.15
C LYS A 49 7.05 6.83 1.62
N HIS A 50 7.77 7.53 2.51
CA HIS A 50 7.52 7.46 3.95
C HIS A 50 6.13 8.00 4.29
N TRP A 51 5.74 9.14 3.69
CA TRP A 51 4.38 9.68 3.86
C TRP A 51 3.32 8.67 3.42
N PHE A 52 3.45 8.10 2.21
CA PHE A 52 2.47 7.15 1.69
C PHE A 52 2.38 5.86 2.53
N ALA A 53 3.50 5.41 3.10
CA ALA A 53 3.50 4.28 4.02
C ALA A 53 2.78 4.59 5.34
N SER A 54 2.96 5.80 5.89
CA SER A 54 2.22 6.27 7.08
C SER A 54 0.73 6.33 6.81
N GLU A 55 0.33 6.96 5.71
CA GLU A 55 -1.08 7.05 5.30
C GLU A 55 -1.69 5.65 5.10
N ALA A 56 -0.96 4.72 4.48
CA ALA A 56 -1.45 3.35 4.33
C ALA A 56 -1.70 2.68 5.69
N GLN A 57 -0.78 2.84 6.65
CA GLN A 57 -0.98 2.31 8.00
C GLN A 57 -2.19 2.95 8.70
N GLU A 58 -2.35 4.27 8.61
CA GLU A 58 -3.47 5.01 9.19
C GLU A 58 -4.82 4.62 8.55
N ASN A 59 -4.81 4.26 7.27
CA ASN A 59 -5.98 3.77 6.53
C ASN A 59 -6.21 2.25 6.69
N GLY A 60 -5.53 1.60 7.64
CA GLY A 60 -5.79 0.20 8.02
C GLY A 60 -5.18 -0.84 7.08
N TRP A 61 -4.18 -0.48 6.27
CA TRP A 61 -3.43 -1.46 5.47
C TRP A 61 -2.45 -2.25 6.34
N ALA A 62 -2.27 -3.54 6.06
CA ALA A 62 -1.34 -4.39 6.79
C ALA A 62 0.13 -4.06 6.51
N GLY A 63 0.39 -3.48 5.33
CA GLY A 63 1.71 -3.09 4.90
C GLY A 63 1.73 -2.79 3.41
N GLY A 64 2.92 -2.47 2.91
CA GLY A 64 3.12 -2.30 1.48
C GLY A 64 4.58 -2.51 1.06
N ASN A 65 4.78 -2.79 -0.22
CA ASN A 65 6.09 -3.00 -0.81
C ASN A 65 6.27 -2.14 -2.06
N TYR A 66 7.35 -1.38 -2.10
CA TYR A 66 7.72 -0.58 -3.26
C TYR A 66 8.37 -1.46 -4.32
N LEU A 67 7.77 -1.49 -5.51
CA LEU A 67 8.29 -2.24 -6.63
C LEU A 67 9.23 -1.38 -7.47
N ARG A 68 10.27 -2.03 -8.01
CA ARG A 68 11.14 -1.44 -9.02
C ARG A 68 10.75 -1.97 -10.39
N ASP A 69 10.78 -1.07 -11.37
CA ASP A 69 10.69 -1.43 -12.77
C ASP A 69 11.99 -2.12 -13.20
N SER A 70 11.90 -3.30 -13.80
CA SER A 70 13.07 -4.12 -14.15
C SER A 70 13.86 -3.57 -15.33
N GLN A 71 13.23 -2.75 -16.18
CA GLN A 71 13.87 -2.19 -17.37
C GLN A 71 14.63 -0.88 -17.05
N THR A 72 14.06 -0.06 -16.16
CA THR A 72 14.59 1.27 -15.82
C THR A 72 15.29 1.32 -14.46
N GLY A 73 15.06 0.32 -13.59
CA GLY A 73 15.57 0.30 -12.20
C GLY A 73 14.92 1.32 -11.26
N HIS A 74 14.02 2.16 -11.79
CA HIS A 74 13.29 3.18 -11.06
C HIS A 74 12.11 2.58 -10.29
N SER A 75 11.61 3.29 -9.29
CA SER A 75 10.36 2.89 -8.60
C SER A 75 9.23 2.83 -9.62
N ALA A 76 8.45 1.76 -9.63
CA ALA A 76 7.23 1.65 -10.43
C ALA A 76 6.00 2.11 -9.62
N GLY A 77 5.98 1.82 -8.33
CA GLY A 77 4.87 2.10 -7.43
C GLY A 77 4.97 1.30 -6.14
N CYS A 78 3.85 1.18 -5.43
CA CYS A 78 3.72 0.43 -4.19
C CYS A 78 2.55 -0.55 -4.30
N VAL A 79 2.76 -1.79 -3.89
CA VAL A 79 1.67 -2.74 -3.62
C VAL A 79 1.30 -2.63 -2.15
N LEU A 80 0.03 -2.39 -1.85
CA LEU A 80 -0.53 -2.40 -0.49
C LEU A 80 -1.23 -3.73 -0.24
N PHE A 81 -1.15 -4.25 0.98
CA PHE A 81 -1.73 -5.54 1.37
C PHE A 81 -2.85 -5.34 2.38
N THR A 82 -4.00 -6.00 2.16
CA THR A 82 -5.11 -5.98 3.10
C THR A 82 -4.74 -6.76 4.37
N PRO A 83 -5.24 -6.35 5.55
CA PRO A 83 -5.15 -7.18 6.76
C PRO A 83 -5.70 -8.58 6.51
N SER A 84 -5.00 -9.59 7.02
CA SER A 84 -5.55 -10.95 7.05
C SER A 84 -6.78 -10.96 7.95
N LYS A 85 -7.86 -11.59 7.48
CA LYS A 85 -9.12 -11.68 8.25
C LYS A 85 -9.00 -12.66 9.41
N GLU A 86 -8.14 -13.66 9.29
CA GLU A 86 -7.88 -14.67 10.31
C GLU A 86 -6.37 -14.95 10.35
N THR A 87 -5.75 -14.85 11.52
CA THR A 87 -4.38 -15.32 11.72
C THR A 87 -4.28 -15.84 13.14
N ASN A 88 -4.31 -17.16 13.27
CA ASN A 88 -4.11 -17.82 14.56
C ASN A 88 -2.61 -17.75 14.92
N ILE A 89 -2.20 -16.66 15.56
CA ILE A 89 -0.81 -16.47 16.02
C ILE A 89 -0.69 -17.01 17.45
N HIS A 90 0.05 -18.12 17.61
CA HIS A 90 0.46 -18.61 18.92
C HIS A 90 1.90 -18.17 19.22
N ILE A 91 2.04 -17.21 20.14
CA ILE A 91 3.34 -16.76 20.64
C ILE A 91 3.64 -17.50 21.94
N THR A 92 4.72 -18.28 21.95
CA THR A 92 5.31 -18.84 23.18
C THR A 92 6.59 -18.06 23.54
N LYS A 93 7.16 -18.28 24.73
CA LYS A 93 8.37 -17.57 25.19
C LYS A 93 9.57 -17.67 24.23
N ASN A 94 9.60 -18.69 23.35
CA ASN A 94 10.75 -18.98 22.49
C ASN A 94 10.38 -19.19 21.02
N THR A 95 9.09 -19.36 20.68
CA THR A 95 8.66 -19.78 19.35
C THR A 95 7.43 -19.01 18.89
N LEU A 96 7.51 -18.48 17.68
CA LEU A 96 6.39 -17.96 16.90
C LEU A 96 5.93 -19.04 15.93
N VAL A 97 4.67 -19.49 16.04
CA VAL A 97 4.07 -20.44 15.09
C VAL A 97 2.97 -19.72 14.31
N LEU A 98 3.08 -19.77 12.98
CA LEU A 98 2.11 -19.18 12.06
C LEU A 98 1.28 -20.31 11.44
N HIS A 99 -0.02 -20.34 11.72
CA HIS A 99 -0.97 -21.22 11.06
C HIS A 99 -1.64 -20.42 9.93
N VAL A 100 -1.51 -20.89 8.71
CA VAL A 100 -2.31 -20.39 7.59
C VAL A 100 -3.60 -21.19 7.60
N ASP A 101 -4.74 -20.51 7.65
CA ASP A 101 -6.03 -21.19 7.46
C ASP A 101 -6.05 -21.67 6.00
N ASN A 102 -5.90 -22.98 5.80
CA ASN A 102 -6.20 -23.60 4.53
C ASN A 102 -7.73 -23.48 4.35
N GLU A 103 -8.16 -22.51 3.55
CA GLU A 103 -9.44 -22.65 2.85
C GLU A 103 -9.28 -23.79 1.83
N ASP A 104 -9.50 -25.03 2.30
CA ASP A 104 -9.80 -26.14 1.42
C ASP A 104 -11.24 -25.96 0.90
N ALA A 105 -11.39 -25.42 -0.32
CA ALA A 105 -12.44 -25.75 -1.29
C ALA A 105 -12.20 -25.11 -2.67
#